data_AF-A0A5S4EXZ2-F1
#
_entry.id   AF-A0A5S4EXZ2-F1
#
_cell.length_a   1.000
_cell.length_b   1.000
_cell.length_c   1.000
_cell.angle_alpha   90.00
_cell.angle_beta   90.00
_cell.angle_gamma   90.00
#
_symmetry.space_group_name_H-M   'P 1'
#
loop_
_entity.id
_entity.type
_entity.pdbx_description
1 polymer ?
#
loop_
_entity_poly.entity_id
_entity_poly.type
_entity_poly.pdbx_seq_one_letter_code
_entity_poly.pdbx_strand_id
1 'polypeptide(L)' 'MKNAGRKRGFPTGDLARVAVFAALIAVLGLPGSFNVFGNAVPITLQTLGVMLAGAILGTWRAALAVAVLLVLVAA' A
#
# COMPACT_ATOMS: atom_id res chain seq x y z
N MET A 1 10.09 39.47 14.46
CA MET A 1 8.90 38.80 13.89
C MET A 1 9.37 37.75 12.88
N LYS A 2 9.57 36.49 13.29
CA LYS A 2 10.16 35.44 12.44
C LYS A 2 9.18 34.28 12.33
N ASN A 3 8.12 34.48 11.54
CA ASN A 3 7.19 33.40 11.21
C ASN A 3 7.65 32.77 9.89
N ALA A 4 8.63 31.87 9.99
CA ALA A 4 9.02 31.04 8.86
C ALA A 4 7.83 30.13 8.51
N GLY A 5 7.25 30.33 7.33
CA GLY A 5 6.15 29.52 6.80
C GLY A 5 6.57 28.05 6.75
N ARG A 6 6.10 27.26 7.71
CA ARG A 6 6.29 25.82 7.73
C ARG A 6 5.43 25.25 6.62
N LYS A 7 6.00 25.05 5.43
CA LYS A 7 5.35 24.29 4.36
C LYS A 7 5.14 22.87 4.89
N ARG A 8 3.94 22.60 5.41
CA ARG A 8 3.43 21.26 5.75
C ARG A 8 3.15 20.51 4.44
N GLY A 9 4.18 20.31 3.62
CA GLY A 9 4.08 19.49 2.42
C GLY A 9 4.37 18.04 2.79
N PHE A 10 3.60 17.11 2.23
CA PHE A 10 4.05 15.71 2.20
C PHE A 10 5.43 15.69 1.55
N PRO A 11 6.46 15.14 2.22
CA PRO A 11 7.77 14.98 1.61
C PRO A 11 7.60 14.16 0.33
N THR A 12 8.17 14.61 -0.79
CA THR A 12 8.06 13.93 -2.09
C THR A 12 8.53 12.48 -2.03
N GLY A 13 9.53 12.19 -1.21
CA GLY A 13 9.98 10.83 -0.95
C GLY A 13 8.93 9.96 -0.27
N ASP A 14 8.04 10.55 0.54
CA ASP A 14 6.97 9.79 1.17
C ASP A 14 5.89 9.39 0.19
N LEU A 15 5.52 10.30 -0.71
CA LEU A 15 4.60 10.01 -1.80
C LEU A 15 5.15 8.92 -2.74
N ALA A 16 6.44 9.00 -3.10
CA ALA A 16 7.08 7.99 -3.93
C ALA A 16 7.06 6.60 -3.27
N ARG A 17 7.37 6.50 -1.97
CA ARG A 17 7.34 5.21 -1.27
C ARG A 17 5.92 4.64 -1.19
N VAL A 18 4.91 5.48 -0.97
CA VAL A 18 3.49 5.07 -0.97
C VAL A 18 3.09 4.53 -2.35
N ALA A 19 3.41 5.26 -3.43
CA ALA A 19 3.06 4.88 -4.79
C ALA A 19 3.73 3.56 -5.22
N VAL A 20 5.03 3.40 -4.93
CA VAL A 20 5.77 2.18 -5.27
C VAL A 20 5.22 0.97 -4.51
N PHE A 21 4.87 1.11 -3.24
CA PHE A 21 4.27 0.00 -2.49
C PHE A 21 2.85 -0.33 -2.95
N ALA A 22 2.03 0.67 -3.30
CA ALA A 22 0.71 0.41 -3.89
C ALA A 22 0.85 -0.41 -5.18
N ALA A 23 1.80 -0.04 -6.06
CA ALA A 23 2.10 -0.79 -7.27
C ALA A 23 2.63 -2.20 -6.97
N LEU A 24 3.51 -2.36 -5.98
CA LEU A 24 4.03 -3.66 -5.56
C LEU A 24 2.90 -4.59 -5.09
N ILE A 25 1.97 -4.10 -4.26
CA ILE A 25 0.83 -4.89 -3.79
C ILE A 25 -0.03 -5.33 -4.97
N ALA A 26 -0.31 -4.43 -5.91
CA ALA A 26 -1.08 -4.74 -7.12
C ALA A 26 -0.40 -5.85 -7.95
N VAL A 27 0.90 -5.72 -8.18
CA VAL A 27 1.68 -6.70 -8.96
C VAL A 27 1.69 -8.07 -8.28
N LEU A 28 1.80 -8.13 -6.96
CA LEU A 28 1.71 -9.39 -6.21
C LEU A 28 0.30 -10.04 -6.26
N GLY A 29 -0.74 -9.30 -6.65
CA GLY A 29 -2.07 -9.85 -6.91
C GLY A 29 -2.21 -10.52 -8.28
N LEU A 30 -1.34 -10.22 -9.24
CA LEU A 30 -1.44 -10.73 -10.62
C LEU A 30 -1.31 -12.25 -10.78
N PRO A 31 -0.44 -12.97 -10.02
CA PRO A 31 -0.31 -14.43 -10.14
C PRO A 31 -1.59 -15.20 -9.79
N GLY A 32 -2.57 -14.54 -9.17
CA GLY A 32 -3.83 -15.16 -8.75
C GLY A 32 -3.76 -15.79 -7.36
N SER A 33 -4.72 -16.67 -7.10
CA SER A 33 -4.94 -17.28 -5.78
C SER A 33 -4.77 -18.78 -5.77
N PHE A 34 -4.13 -19.29 -4.72
CA PHE A 34 -4.15 -20.69 -4.35
C PHE A 34 -5.38 -20.98 -3.50
N ASN A 35 -6.29 -21.72 -4.10
CA ASN A 35 -7.53 -22.11 -3.48
C ASN A 35 -7.34 -23.44 -2.74
N VAL A 36 -7.17 -23.35 -1.42
CA VAL A 36 -7.00 -24.50 -0.53
C VAL A 36 -8.20 -24.51 0.44
N PHE A 37 -8.60 -25.67 0.96
CA PHE A 37 -9.71 -25.80 1.91
C PHE A 37 -11.09 -25.37 1.36
N GLY A 38 -11.48 -25.88 0.20
CA GLY A 38 -12.86 -25.74 -0.30
C GLY A 38 -13.25 -24.32 -0.75
N ASN A 39 -12.29 -23.52 -1.23
CA ASN A 39 -12.49 -22.15 -1.74
C ASN A 39 -12.96 -21.11 -0.70
N ALA A 40 -12.96 -21.43 0.59
CA ALA A 40 -13.47 -20.49 1.59
C ALA A 40 -12.61 -19.22 1.71
N VAL A 41 -11.27 -19.36 1.68
CA VAL A 41 -10.34 -18.23 1.74
C VAL A 41 -9.16 -18.46 0.78
N PRO A 42 -9.10 -17.76 -0.37
CA PRO A 42 -7.99 -17.87 -1.29
C PRO A 42 -6.68 -17.36 -0.67
N ILE A 43 -5.61 -18.13 -0.80
CA ILE A 43 -4.25 -17.72 -0.41
C ILE A 43 -3.61 -16.99 -1.59
N THR A 44 -3.17 -15.74 -1.39
CA THR A 44 -2.58 -14.90 -2.44
C THR A 44 -1.25 -14.31 -1.97
N LEU A 45 -0.38 -13.94 -2.91
CA LEU A 45 0.81 -13.15 -2.61
C LEU A 45 0.47 -11.68 -2.29
N GLN A 46 -0.75 -11.23 -2.63
CA GLN A 46 -1.22 -9.87 -2.35
C GLN A 46 -1.25 -9.56 -0.85
N THR A 47 -1.66 -10.52 0.00
CA THR A 47 -1.66 -10.33 1.46
C THR A 47 -0.26 -10.18 2.03
N LEU A 48 0.75 -10.83 1.42
CA LEU A 48 2.16 -10.58 1.75
C LEU A 48 2.56 -9.14 1.42
N GLY A 49 2.12 -8.62 0.28
CA GLY A 49 2.33 -7.22 -0.08
C GLY A 49 1.79 -6.25 0.98
N VAL A 50 0.58 -6.50 1.47
CA VAL A 50 -0.05 -5.66 2.52
C VAL A 50 0.74 -5.72 3.84
N MET A 51 1.17 -6.92 4.24
CA MET A 51 1.97 -7.10 5.46
C MET A 51 3.35 -6.41 5.36
N LEU A 52 4.01 -6.53 4.21
CA LEU A 52 5.28 -5.85 3.93
C LEU A 52 5.12 -4.33 3.95
N ALA A 53 4.02 -3.81 3.41
CA ALA A 53 3.72 -2.38 3.50
C ALA A 53 3.64 -1.93 4.97
N GLY A 54 2.90 -2.67 5.81
CA GLY A 54 2.81 -2.40 7.25
C GLY A 54 4.17 -2.44 7.96
N ALA A 55 4.99 -3.45 7.66
CA ALA A 55 6.29 -3.64 8.28
C ALA A 55 7.35 -2.59 7.86
N ILE A 56 7.31 -2.11 6.61
CA ILE A 56 8.37 -1.26 6.04
C ILE A 56 8.02 0.23 6.08
N LEU A 57 6.78 0.61 5.79
CA LEU A 57 6.36 2.02 5.73
C LEU A 57 5.87 2.56 7.08
N GLY A 58 5.51 1.68 8.02
CA GLY A 58 4.81 2.04 9.25
C GLY A 58 3.34 2.37 9.04
N THR A 59 2.61 2.59 10.14
CA THR A 59 1.14 2.56 10.19
C THR A 59 0.46 3.49 9.19
N TRP A 60 0.81 4.78 9.17
CA TRP A 60 0.09 5.78 8.36
C TRP A 60 0.41 5.69 6.87
N ARG A 61 1.66 5.41 6.51
CA ARG A 61 2.09 5.35 5.11
C ARG A 61 1.67 4.03 4.46
N ALA A 62 1.62 2.94 5.23
CA ALA A 62 1.04 1.68 4.77
C ALA A 62 -0.47 1.83 4.51
N ALA A 63 -1.21 2.49 5.42
CA ALA A 63 -2.63 2.76 5.23
C ALA A 63 -2.88 3.58 3.95
N LEU A 64 -2.06 4.60 3.67
CA LEU A 64 -2.15 5.35 2.42
C LEU A 64 -1.86 4.49 1.19
N ALA A 65 -0.86 3.61 1.22
CA ALA A 65 -0.54 2.74 0.09
C ALA A 65 -1.69 1.77 -0.22
N VAL A 66 -2.27 1.18 0.82
CA VAL A 66 -3.44 0.30 0.68
C VAL A 66 -4.66 1.09 0.21
N ALA A 67 -4.90 2.30 0.74
CA ALA A 67 -6.00 3.16 0.30
C ALA A 67 -5.89 3.54 -1.18
N VAL A 68 -4.69 3.87 -1.68
CA VAL A 68 -4.46 4.15 -3.11
C VAL A 68 -4.81 2.93 -3.96
N LEU A 69 -4.39 1.73 -3.56
CA LEU A 69 -4.76 0.50 -4.26
C LEU A 69 -6.28 0.29 -4.27
N LEU A 70 -6.95 0.43 -3.12
CA LEU A 70 -8.39 0.25 -3.01
C LEU A 70 -9.17 1.26 -3.86
N VAL A 71 -8.73 2.51 -3.90
CA VAL A 71 -9.31 3.53 -4.79
C VAL A 71 -9.11 3.16 -6.25
N LEU A 72 -7.93 2.66 -6.63
CA LEU A 72 -7.65 2.24 -8.01
C LEU A 72 -8.49 1.02 -8.43
N VAL A 73 -8.77 0.09 -7.50
CA VAL A 73 -9.62 -1.09 -7.75
C VAL A 73 -11.11 -0.72 -7.80
N ALA A 74 -11.52 0.30 -7.04
CA ALA A 74 -12.92 0.75 -6.98
C ALA A 74 -13.32 1.67 -8.15
N ALA A 75 -12.35 2.30 -8.80
CA ALA A 75 -12.54 3.16 -9.97
C ALA A 75 -12.76 2.35 -11.25
#